data_AF-A0A813X8U4-F1
#
_entry.id   AF-A0A813X8U4-F1
#
_cell.length_a   1.000
_cell.length_b   1.000
_cell.length_c   1.000
_cell.angle_alpha   90.00
_cell.angle_beta   90.00
_cell.angle_gamma   90.00
#
_symmetry.space_group_name_H-M   'P 1'
#
loop_
_entity.id
_entity.type
_entity.pdbx_description
1 polymer ?
#
loop_
_entity_poly.entity_id
_entity_poly.type
_entity_poly.pdbx_seq_one_letter_code
_entity_poly.pdbx_strand_id
1 'polypeptide(L)'
;MIDETLFDYLHMAIVDYYNNENENDVESTSSYLSQIGYRVGYSLSERLSKENPRYRDELDTVKYLCKELWICLFKKQMRNLLNNHQNIYVIHDGRFRLLQQALITMNKPIDNINRLHALYMRYNHDPKI
;
A
#
# COMPACT_ATOMS: atom_id res chain seq x y z
N MET A 1 14.13 -17.47 2.16
CA MET A 1 13.19 -16.36 2.46
C MET A 1 13.90 -15.10 2.02
N ILE A 2 13.38 -14.36 1.04
CA ILE A 2 14.02 -13.11 0.61
C ILE A 2 13.96 -12.15 1.80
N ASP A 3 15.09 -11.53 2.12
CA ASP A 3 15.23 -10.63 3.25
C ASP A 3 14.30 -9.41 3.09
N GLU A 4 13.53 -9.06 4.12
CA GLU A 4 12.57 -7.95 4.09
C GLU A 4 13.26 -6.61 3.80
N THR A 5 14.52 -6.47 4.21
CA THR A 5 15.31 -5.27 3.94
C THR A 5 15.59 -5.10 2.46
N LEU A 6 15.71 -6.19 1.68
CA LEU A 6 15.95 -6.10 0.23
C LEU A 6 14.77 -5.40 -0.48
N PHE A 7 13.54 -5.74 -0.09
CA PHE A 7 12.37 -5.07 -0.65
C PHE A 7 12.33 -3.59 -0.27
N ASP A 8 12.67 -3.26 0.98
CA ASP A 8 12.71 -1.87 1.44
C ASP A 8 13.77 -1.04 0.68
N TYR A 9 14.97 -1.59 0.47
CA TYR A 9 16.02 -0.94 -0.33
C TYR A 9 15.63 -0.80 -1.81
N LEU A 10 15.05 -1.86 -2.39
CA LEU A 10 14.57 -1.83 -3.77
C LEU A 10 13.49 -0.76 -3.94
N HIS A 11 12.51 -0.71 -3.03
CA HIS A 11 11.46 0.30 -3.05
C HIS A 11 12.05 1.72 -2.99
N MET A 12 12.99 1.97 -2.08
CA MET A 12 13.68 3.26 -1.99
C MET A 12 14.40 3.63 -3.29
N ALA A 13 15.13 2.68 -3.89
CA ALA A 13 15.84 2.91 -5.15
C ALA A 13 14.87 3.20 -6.31
N ILE A 14 13.72 2.53 -6.37
CA ILE A 14 12.69 2.78 -7.39
C ILE A 14 12.09 4.18 -7.22
N VAL A 15 11.77 4.58 -6.00
CA VAL A 15 11.24 5.93 -5.72
C VAL A 15 12.25 7.00 -6.12
N ASP A 16 13.52 6.84 -5.74
CA ASP A 16 14.58 7.78 -6.09
C ASP A 16 14.82 7.84 -7.60
N TYR A 17 14.84 6.69 -8.28
CA TYR A 17 14.98 6.62 -9.74
C TYR A 17 13.88 7.42 -10.46
N TYR A 18 12.60 7.16 -10.16
CA TYR A 18 11.50 7.85 -10.83
C TYR A 18 11.40 9.32 -10.43
N ASN A 19 11.76 9.67 -9.20
CA ASN A 19 11.78 11.06 -8.77
C ASN A 19 12.86 11.86 -9.53
N ASN A 20 14.01 11.27 -9.81
CA ASN A 20 15.06 11.89 -10.62
C ASN A 20 14.71 11.91 -12.12
N GLU A 21 14.15 10.82 -12.66
CA GLU A 21 13.75 10.73 -14.06
C GLU A 21 12.67 11.76 -14.44
N ASN A 22 11.72 12.02 -13.54
CA ASN A 22 10.63 12.97 -13.77
C ASN A 22 10.94 14.38 -13.24
N GLU A 23 12.22 14.73 -13.03
CA GLU A 23 12.64 16.08 -12.58
C GLU A 23 11.96 16.56 -11.28
N ASN A 24 11.66 15.64 -10.35
CA ASN A 24 10.88 15.87 -9.13
C ASN A 24 9.40 16.25 -9.37
N ASP A 25 8.83 15.95 -10.54
CA ASP A 25 7.38 15.99 -10.74
C ASP A 25 6.71 14.88 -9.93
N VAL A 26 6.08 15.29 -8.83
CA VAL A 26 5.41 14.42 -7.87
C VAL A 26 4.23 13.69 -8.52
N GLU A 27 3.49 14.33 -9.44
CA GLU A 27 2.30 13.73 -10.03
C GLU A 27 2.66 12.61 -11.00
N SER A 28 3.61 12.86 -11.92
CA SER A 28 4.14 11.83 -12.81
C SER A 28 4.81 10.69 -12.05
N THR A 29 5.65 11.02 -11.06
CA THR A 29 6.30 10.01 -10.20
C THR A 29 5.27 9.14 -9.48
N SER A 30 4.24 9.75 -8.89
CA SER A 30 3.16 9.06 -8.21
C SER A 30 2.38 8.13 -9.16
N SER A 31 2.14 8.56 -10.40
CA SER A 31 1.47 7.77 -11.43
C SER A 31 2.26 6.50 -11.78
N TYR A 32 3.56 6.62 -12.05
CA TYR A 32 4.43 5.47 -12.35
C TYR A 32 4.53 4.50 -11.17
N LEU A 33 4.76 5.01 -9.96
CA LEU A 33 4.82 4.19 -8.75
C LEU A 33 3.48 3.48 -8.49
N SER A 34 2.36 4.16 -8.75
CA SER A 34 1.02 3.56 -8.63
C SER A 34 0.81 2.44 -9.64
N GLN A 35 1.29 2.57 -10.88
CA GLN A 35 1.19 1.52 -11.89
C GLN A 35 2.02 0.28 -11.52
N ILE A 36 3.22 0.47 -10.99
CA ILE A 36 4.06 -0.62 -10.47
C ILE A 36 3.34 -1.32 -9.31
N GLY A 37 2.84 -0.54 -8.35
CA GLY A 37 2.08 -1.04 -7.21
C GLY A 37 0.84 -1.83 -7.63
N TYR A 38 0.10 -1.35 -8.63
CA TYR A 38 -1.06 -2.05 -9.18
C TYR A 38 -0.68 -3.41 -9.77
N ARG A 39 0.37 -3.49 -10.61
CA ARG A 39 0.79 -4.75 -11.22
C ARG A 39 1.23 -5.78 -10.17
N VAL A 40 2.04 -5.35 -9.20
CA VAL A 40 2.50 -6.23 -8.12
C VAL A 40 1.32 -6.68 -7.25
N GLY A 41 0.46 -5.74 -6.86
CA GLY A 41 -0.73 -6.02 -6.04
C GLY A 41 -1.71 -6.95 -6.72
N TYR A 42 -1.94 -6.78 -8.02
CA TYR A 42 -2.80 -7.65 -8.83
C TYR A 42 -2.27 -9.09 -8.85
N SER A 43 -1.03 -9.30 -9.28
CA SER A 43 -0.43 -10.64 -9.35
C SER A 43 -0.33 -11.30 -7.98
N LEU A 44 -0.03 -10.53 -6.92
CA LEU A 44 0.01 -11.07 -5.56
C LEU A 44 -1.40 -11.46 -5.08
N SER A 45 -2.41 -10.66 -5.41
CA SER A 45 -3.80 -10.94 -5.05
C SER A 45 -4.33 -12.18 -5.75
N GLU A 46 -4.05 -12.37 -7.05
CA GLU A 46 -4.41 -13.60 -7.76
C GLU A 46 -3.77 -14.84 -7.11
N ARG A 47 -2.48 -14.74 -6.75
CA ARG A 47 -1.75 -15.84 -6.13
C ARG A 47 -2.27 -16.20 -4.74
N LEU A 48 -2.53 -15.19 -3.90
CA LEU A 48 -2.95 -15.38 -2.51
C LEU A 48 -4.43 -15.75 -2.39
N SER A 49 -5.28 -15.34 -3.33
CA SER A 49 -6.72 -15.62 -3.30
C SER A 49 -7.12 -16.94 -3.95
N LYS A 50 -6.16 -17.68 -4.53
CA LYS A 50 -6.43 -18.91 -5.30
C LYS A 50 -7.27 -19.96 -4.55
N GLU A 51 -7.05 -20.10 -3.25
CA GLU A 51 -7.77 -21.07 -2.39
C GLU A 51 -8.88 -20.41 -1.55
N ASN A 52 -9.08 -19.09 -1.70
CA ASN A 52 -10.09 -18.36 -0.94
C ASN A 52 -11.45 -18.43 -1.65
N PRO A 53 -12.57 -18.53 -0.89
CA PRO A 53 -13.89 -18.29 -1.45
C PRO A 53 -13.96 -16.93 -2.13
N ARG A 54 -14.70 -16.83 -3.25
CA ARG A 54 -14.95 -15.53 -3.90
C ARG A 54 -15.47 -14.51 -2.88
N TYR A 55 -14.90 -13.32 -2.88
CA TYR A 55 -15.36 -12.21 -2.04
C TYR A 55 -16.81 -11.89 -2.37
N ARG A 56 -17.65 -11.81 -1.33
CA ARG A 56 -19.11 -11.67 -1.49
C ARG A 56 -19.52 -10.20 -1.64
N ASP A 57 -18.77 -9.32 -0.99
CA ASP A 57 -19.01 -7.89 -0.98
C ASP A 57 -17.71 -7.08 -0.88
N GLU A 58 -17.85 -5.78 -0.97
CA GLU A 58 -16.77 -4.79 -0.83
C GLU A 58 -16.06 -4.92 0.53
N LEU A 59 -16.82 -5.15 1.61
CA LEU A 59 -16.27 -5.25 2.96
C LEU A 59 -15.35 -6.47 3.10
N ASP A 60 -15.71 -7.59 2.49
CA ASP A 60 -14.89 -8.80 2.44
C ASP A 60 -13.59 -8.57 1.65
N THR A 61 -13.65 -7.79 0.56
CA THR A 61 -12.47 -7.39 -0.21
C THR A 61 -11.52 -6.54 0.65
N VAL A 62 -12.06 -5.57 1.39
CA VAL A 62 -11.26 -4.72 2.28
C VAL A 62 -10.69 -5.51 3.46
N LYS A 63 -11.44 -6.46 4.03
CA LYS A 63 -10.92 -7.37 5.07
C LYS A 63 -9.78 -8.23 4.56
N TYR A 64 -9.90 -8.76 3.34
CA TYR A 64 -8.83 -9.52 2.70
C TYR A 64 -7.56 -8.69 2.56
N LEU A 65 -7.68 -7.44 2.10
CA LEU A 65 -6.54 -6.51 2.02
C LEU A 65 -5.88 -6.34 3.40
N CYS A 66 -6.67 -6.05 4.44
CA CYS A 66 -6.19 -5.81 5.81
C CYS A 66 -5.54 -7.02 6.47
N LYS A 67 -5.95 -8.24 6.09
CA LYS A 67 -5.51 -9.50 6.71
C LYS A 67 -4.51 -10.24 5.85
N GLU A 68 -4.90 -10.68 4.66
CA GLU A 68 -4.07 -11.56 3.85
C GLU A 68 -2.97 -10.77 3.14
N LEU A 69 -3.34 -9.72 2.40
CA LEU A 69 -2.36 -8.97 1.61
C LEU A 69 -1.38 -8.20 2.51
N TRP A 70 -1.89 -7.52 3.54
CA TRP A 70 -1.05 -6.76 4.46
C TRP A 70 -0.11 -7.64 5.28
N ILE A 71 -0.57 -8.81 5.75
CA ILE A 71 0.31 -9.77 6.44
C ILE A 71 1.36 -10.30 5.46
N CYS A 72 1.00 -10.58 4.21
CA CYS A 72 1.96 -11.06 3.22
C CYS A 72 3.12 -10.06 3.03
N LEU A 73 2.79 -8.77 2.80
CA LEU A 73 3.73 -7.69 2.48
C LEU A 73 4.50 -7.17 3.70
N PHE A 74 3.82 -6.98 4.83
CA PHE A 74 4.33 -6.23 5.99
C PHE A 74 4.33 -7.02 7.29
N LYS A 75 3.99 -8.32 7.26
CA LYS A 75 3.96 -9.23 8.41
C LYS A 75 3.10 -8.76 9.58
N LYS A 76 2.09 -7.93 9.29
CA LYS A 76 1.17 -7.40 10.30
C LYS A 76 -0.23 -7.24 9.73
N GLN A 77 -1.20 -7.41 10.60
CA GLN A 77 -2.60 -7.19 10.27
C GLN A 77 -3.01 -5.75 10.54
N MET A 78 -3.84 -5.20 9.66
CA MET A 78 -4.52 -3.93 9.86
C MET A 78 -5.83 -4.13 10.60
N ARG A 79 -5.94 -3.56 11.80
CA ARG A 79 -7.12 -3.71 12.67
C ARG A 79 -8.01 -2.48 12.73
N ASN A 80 -7.45 -1.29 12.48
CA ASN A 80 -8.16 -0.02 12.59
C ASN A 80 -8.74 0.37 11.22
N LEU A 81 -9.74 -0.39 10.78
CA LEU A 81 -10.52 -0.08 9.58
C LEU A 81 -11.66 0.88 9.95
N LEU A 82 -11.61 2.10 9.44
CA LEU A 82 -12.72 3.04 9.50
C LEU A 82 -13.46 3.01 8.16
N ASN A 83 -14.79 3.10 8.18
CA ASN A 83 -15.61 3.28 6.99
C ASN A 83 -16.63 4.40 7.25
N ASN A 84 -17.05 5.08 6.18
CA ASN A 84 -18.12 6.08 6.25
C ASN A 84 -19.46 5.57 5.68
N HIS A 85 -19.58 4.25 5.50
CA HIS A 85 -20.71 3.59 4.80
C HIS A 85 -20.97 4.09 3.35
N GLN A 86 -20.09 4.91 2.78
CA GLN A 86 -20.19 5.51 1.45
C GLN A 86 -18.93 5.19 0.62
N ASN A 87 -18.55 3.90 0.57
CA ASN A 87 -17.45 3.36 -0.25
C ASN A 87 -16.04 3.93 0.05
N ILE A 88 -15.88 4.65 1.18
CA ILE A 88 -14.57 5.13 1.63
C ILE A 88 -14.16 4.33 2.85
N TYR A 89 -12.98 3.73 2.74
CA TYR A 89 -12.32 2.98 3.79
C TYR A 89 -11.00 3.66 4.13
N VAL A 90 -10.75 3.84 5.42
CA VAL A 90 -9.48 4.37 5.92
C VAL A 90 -8.82 3.31 6.75
N ILE A 91 -7.59 2.96 6.36
CA ILE A 91 -6.75 2.00 7.06
C ILE A 91 -5.63 2.75 7.76
N HIS A 92 -5.51 2.57 9.07
CA HIS A 92 -4.44 3.21 9.84
C HIS A 92 -3.27 2.26 10.14
N ASP A 93 -2.11 2.55 9.57
CA ASP A 93 -0.81 1.93 9.84
C ASP A 93 0.12 2.86 10.63
N GLY A 94 0.13 2.69 11.95
CA GLY A 94 0.96 3.47 12.86
C GLY A 94 2.47 3.24 12.74
N ARG A 95 2.92 2.25 11.95
CA ARG A 95 4.34 1.89 11.78
C ARG A 95 4.60 1.40 10.37
N PHE A 96 4.20 2.19 9.37
CA PHE A 96 4.38 1.80 7.99
C PHE A 96 5.87 1.77 7.61
N ARG A 97 6.41 0.56 7.43
CA ARG A 97 7.86 0.27 7.34
C ARG A 97 8.54 1.04 6.21
N LEU A 98 7.91 1.11 5.03
CA LEU A 98 8.48 1.80 3.87
C LEU A 98 8.68 3.31 4.11
N LEU A 99 7.75 3.96 4.83
CA LEU A 99 7.91 5.37 5.19
C LEU A 99 8.93 5.56 6.31
N GLN A 100 8.99 4.66 7.30
CA GLN A 100 10.02 4.73 8.34
C GLN A 100 11.42 4.64 7.75
N GLN A 101 11.64 3.71 6.81
CA GLN A 101 12.92 3.56 6.13
C GLN A 101 13.29 4.81 5.32
N ALA A 102 12.32 5.40 4.61
CA ALA A 102 12.53 6.63 3.86
C ALA A 102 12.92 7.81 4.78
N LEU A 103 12.22 7.98 5.90
CA LEU A 103 12.48 9.05 6.87
C LEU A 103 13.87 8.94 7.50
N ILE A 104 14.28 7.73 7.89
CA ILE A 104 15.61 7.44 8.42
C ILE A 104 16.68 7.81 7.38
N THR A 105 16.49 7.40 6.13
CA THR A 105 17.46 7.66 5.04
C THR A 105 17.59 9.16 4.73
N MET A 106 16.48 9.92 4.82
CA MET A 106 16.48 11.35 4.54
C MET A 106 16.96 12.23 5.71
N ASN A 107 17.23 11.66 6.89
CA ASN A 107 17.62 12.43 8.09
C ASN A 107 16.63 13.57 8.45
N LYS A 108 15.35 13.43 8.10
CA LYS A 108 14.32 14.45 8.36
C LYS A 108 13.64 14.21 9.71
N PRO A 109 13.42 15.27 10.53
CA PRO A 109 12.75 15.14 11.81
C PRO A 109 11.32 14.64 11.63
N ILE A 110 10.92 13.80 12.58
CA ILE A 110 9.73 12.95 12.53
C ILE A 110 8.53 13.72 13.12
N ASP A 111 8.26 14.91 12.60
CA ASP A 111 7.32 15.83 13.27
C ASP A 111 5.84 15.56 12.90
N ASN A 112 5.59 14.76 11.85
CA ASN A 112 4.25 14.55 11.28
C ASN A 112 3.90 13.08 10.97
N ILE A 113 4.42 12.15 11.78
CA ILE A 113 4.18 10.70 11.63
C ILE A 113 2.68 10.36 11.61
N ASN A 114 1.86 11.07 12.38
CA ASN A 114 0.44 10.74 12.55
C ASN A 114 -0.41 10.92 11.28
N ARG A 115 -0.03 11.82 10.36
CA ARG A 115 -0.77 12.02 9.09
C ARG A 115 -0.39 11.01 8.00
N LEU A 116 0.80 10.43 8.11
CA LEU A 116 1.35 9.44 7.17
C LEU A 116 0.85 8.01 7.44
N HIS A 117 0.14 7.82 8.55
CA HIS A 117 -0.36 6.52 8.97
C HIS A 117 -1.69 6.14 8.33
N ALA A 118 -2.37 7.05 7.62
CA ALA A 118 -3.68 6.77 7.05
C ALA A 118 -3.55 6.46 5.54
N LEU A 119 -3.90 5.24 5.17
CA LEU A 119 -4.14 4.85 3.78
C LEU A 119 -5.63 5.02 3.49
N TYR A 120 -5.94 5.98 2.61
CA TYR A 120 -7.28 6.22 2.13
C TYR A 120 -7.54 5.35 0.91
N MET A 121 -8.57 4.52 0.99
CA MET A 121 -9.04 3.72 -0.12
C MET A 121 -10.46 4.13 -0.45
N ARG A 122 -10.65 4.56 -1.69
CA ARG A 122 -11.96 4.75 -2.26
C ARG A 122 -12.25 3.55 -3.14
N TYR A 123 -13.29 2.80 -2.80
CA TYR A 123 -13.76 1.74 -3.67
C TYR A 123 -14.59 2.38 -4.78
N ASN A 124 -14.09 2.28 -6.01
CA ASN A 124 -14.86 2.64 -7.18
C ASN A 124 -15.52 1.35 -7.67
N HIS A 125 -16.81 1.20 -7.41
CA HIS A 125 -17.58 0.16 -8.08
C HIS A 125 -17.69 0.57 -9.55
N ASP A 126 -16.89 -0.06 -10.41
CA ASP A 126 -17.11 0.03 -11.84
C ASP A 126 -18.22 -0.97 -12.18
N PRO A 127 -19.43 -0.55 -12.62
CA PRO A 127 -20.55 -1.45 -12.86
C PRO A 127 -20.41 -2.24 -14.18
N LYS A 128 -19.19 -2.36 -14.72
CA LYS A 128 -18.91 -2.93 -16.05
C LYS A 128 -17.94 -4.11 -15.97
N ILE A 129 -18.35 -5.17 -15.28
CA ILE A 129 -18.01 -6.56 -15.61
C ILE A 129 -19.26 -7.40 -15.38
#